data_AF-A0A165U3V8-F1
#
_entry.id   AF-A0A165U3V8-F1
#
_cell.length_a   1.000
_cell.length_b   1.000
_cell.length_c   1.000
_cell.angle_alpha   90.00
_cell.angle_beta   90.00
_cell.angle_gamma   90.00
#
_symmetry.space_group_name_H-M   'P 1'
#
loop_
_entity.id
_entity.type
_entity.pdbx_description
1 polymer ?
#
loop_
_entity_poly.entity_id
_entity_poly.type
_entity_poly.pdbx_seq_one_letter_code
_entity_poly.pdbx_strand_id
1 'polypeptide(L)'
;MFSSLLLSITLVASAVTAQTTTDVNSLIAELITAPDHSSRVGDLSQDSEARRVYLFVFDFANPPAAGVTTGAGGHLVLASVADFPALVGNGIAIAAGFLGPCGMNTPHTHPRATEFLYLVNGSLTNGMITETGSRFIINNITMDQAMLLPQGSIHFQFNDNCDPVHFVSALNSEDPGVLLAAQGLFGLPPAIVAASLGQIGVEEVAGLATIIPDDIAFGSAECLARCGINPGQQPTNEQVPRVSGNALPSAIMTASTWSPSATTSYTNQSSNQSRSILGAVADSSSGSSNTPSRMQPIEIALIAVVGVMGAGYIVIAAVFFWRRSHQKHNRSYVRPGMKGRALVPSFDTDVSDDKPYDPAAASEQSLYSHAHA
;
A
#
# COMPACT_ATOMS: atom_id res chain seq x y z
N MET A 1 52.41 -14.46 37.72
CA MET A 1 51.60 -15.37 36.86
C MET A 1 50.12 -15.05 37.04
N PHE A 2 49.63 -13.94 36.47
CA PHE A 2 48.20 -13.61 36.41
C PHE A 2 47.98 -12.63 35.25
N SER A 3 47.91 -13.14 34.02
CA SER A 3 47.57 -12.33 32.85
C SER A 3 47.19 -13.21 31.65
N SER A 4 46.14 -14.03 31.77
CA SER A 4 45.65 -14.83 30.62
C SER A 4 44.19 -15.29 30.76
N LEU A 5 43.26 -14.48 31.28
CA LEU A 5 41.87 -14.94 31.42
C LEU A 5 40.82 -13.83 31.31
N LEU A 6 40.86 -12.99 30.28
CA LEU A 6 39.84 -11.96 30.04
C LEU A 6 39.58 -11.65 28.56
N LEU A 7 39.86 -12.59 27.64
CA LEU A 7 39.64 -12.39 26.21
C LEU A 7 38.86 -13.55 25.57
N SER A 8 37.67 -13.87 26.09
CA SER A 8 36.84 -14.97 25.54
C SER A 8 35.32 -14.79 25.65
N ILE A 9 34.80 -13.59 25.96
CA ILE A 9 33.33 -13.37 26.10
C ILE A 9 32.81 -12.29 25.13
N THR A 10 33.32 -12.25 23.90
CA THR A 10 32.77 -11.38 22.84
C THR A 10 32.65 -12.08 21.49
N LEU A 11 32.28 -13.37 21.47
CA LEU A 11 32.06 -14.11 20.21
C LEU A 11 30.82 -15.02 20.23
N VAL A 12 29.82 -14.75 21.07
CA VAL A 12 28.59 -15.58 21.15
C VAL A 12 27.35 -14.86 20.62
N ALA A 13 27.37 -13.53 20.45
CA ALA A 13 26.21 -12.79 19.96
C ALA A 13 26.00 -12.89 18.43
N SER A 14 27.04 -13.17 17.65
CA SER A 14 26.97 -13.19 16.17
C SER A 14 26.62 -14.56 15.57
N ALA A 15 26.64 -15.64 16.38
CA ALA A 15 26.33 -16.99 15.92
C ALA A 15 24.82 -17.31 15.97
N VAL A 16 24.08 -16.67 16.88
CA VAL A 16 22.65 -16.93 17.10
C VAL A 16 21.80 -16.40 15.92
N THR A 17 22.16 -15.26 15.35
CA THR A 17 21.44 -14.67 14.19
C THR A 17 21.71 -15.40 12.88
N ALA A 18 22.92 -15.92 12.67
CA ALA A 18 23.25 -16.70 11.48
C ALA A 18 22.50 -18.04 11.48
N GLN A 19 22.40 -18.70 12.64
CA GLN A 19 21.75 -20.00 12.78
C GLN A 19 20.24 -19.96 12.50
N THR A 20 19.54 -18.88 12.87
CA THR A 20 18.11 -18.71 12.57
C THR A 20 17.84 -18.49 11.08
N THR A 21 18.70 -17.78 10.36
CA THR A 21 18.49 -17.54 8.91
C THR A 21 18.78 -18.76 8.05
N THR A 22 19.75 -19.58 8.45
CA THR A 22 20.05 -20.85 7.77
C THR A 22 18.88 -21.83 7.93
N ASP A 23 18.26 -21.85 9.10
CA ASP A 23 17.12 -22.70 9.44
C ASP A 23 15.85 -22.39 8.61
N VAL A 24 15.51 -21.11 8.46
CA VAL A 24 14.34 -20.68 7.66
C VAL A 24 14.52 -21.01 6.18
N ASN A 25 15.70 -20.76 5.61
CA ASN A 25 15.95 -21.06 4.20
C ASN A 25 15.94 -22.56 3.91
N SER A 26 16.47 -23.39 4.81
CA SER A 26 16.37 -24.85 4.69
C SER A 26 14.93 -25.32 4.79
N LEU A 27 14.15 -24.77 5.72
CA LEU A 27 12.73 -25.08 5.87
C LEU A 27 11.96 -24.70 4.60
N ILE A 28 12.14 -23.50 4.05
CA ILE A 28 11.50 -23.08 2.81
C ILE A 28 11.87 -24.05 1.66
N ALA A 29 13.14 -24.46 1.54
CA ALA A 29 13.56 -25.40 0.52
C ALA A 29 12.89 -26.79 0.68
N GLU A 30 12.79 -27.28 1.91
CA GLU A 30 12.05 -28.52 2.24
C GLU A 30 10.58 -28.39 1.83
N LEU A 31 9.90 -27.32 2.24
CA LEU A 31 8.49 -27.07 1.90
C LEU A 31 8.24 -26.94 0.40
N ILE A 32 9.15 -26.30 -0.35
CA ILE A 32 9.04 -26.18 -1.81
C ILE A 32 9.19 -27.56 -2.48
N THR A 33 10.06 -28.41 -1.96
CA THR A 33 10.36 -29.74 -2.54
C THR A 33 9.45 -30.85 -2.03
N ALA A 34 8.64 -30.59 -1.01
CA ALA A 34 7.68 -31.54 -0.46
C ALA A 34 6.69 -32.04 -1.53
N PRO A 35 6.45 -33.35 -1.63
CA PRO A 35 5.71 -33.95 -2.75
C PRO A 35 4.22 -33.60 -2.77
N ASP A 36 3.63 -33.29 -1.61
CA ASP A 36 2.24 -32.90 -1.46
C ASP A 36 2.02 -31.97 -0.26
N HIS A 37 0.80 -31.45 -0.13
CA HIS A 37 0.46 -30.53 0.96
C HIS A 37 0.52 -31.21 2.35
N SER A 38 0.19 -32.51 2.44
CA SER A 38 0.27 -33.24 3.71
C SER A 38 1.71 -33.31 4.21
N SER A 39 2.66 -33.48 3.29
CA SER A 39 4.10 -33.48 3.57
C SER A 39 4.54 -32.10 4.03
N ARG A 40 4.12 -31.01 3.35
CA ARG A 40 4.40 -29.63 3.80
C ARG A 40 3.93 -29.35 5.23
N VAL A 41 2.72 -29.76 5.57
CA VAL A 41 2.18 -29.61 6.94
C VAL A 41 2.96 -30.48 7.93
N GLY A 42 3.37 -31.67 7.52
CA GLY A 42 4.23 -32.57 8.30
C GLY A 42 5.59 -31.94 8.60
N ASP A 43 6.23 -31.32 7.62
CA ASP A 43 7.55 -30.70 7.75
C ASP A 43 7.50 -29.47 8.66
N LEU A 44 6.46 -28.65 8.54
CA LEU A 44 6.17 -27.58 9.50
C LEU A 44 6.03 -28.14 10.93
N SER A 45 5.37 -29.29 11.10
CA SER A 45 5.09 -29.88 12.42
C SER A 45 6.31 -30.49 13.13
N GLN A 46 7.51 -30.50 12.54
CA GLN A 46 8.69 -31.08 13.21
C GLN A 46 9.27 -30.21 14.34
N ASP A 47 8.76 -28.99 14.52
CA ASP A 47 9.06 -28.17 15.69
C ASP A 47 8.23 -28.61 16.92
N SER A 48 8.71 -28.28 18.12
CA SER A 48 8.10 -28.62 19.42
C SER A 48 6.57 -28.41 19.45
N GLU A 49 5.84 -29.25 20.18
CA GLU A 49 4.36 -29.21 20.27
C GLU A 49 3.79 -27.82 20.58
N ALA A 50 4.54 -26.99 21.33
CA ALA A 50 4.15 -25.61 21.64
C ALA A 50 4.27 -24.65 20.45
N ARG A 51 5.19 -24.88 19.50
CA ARG A 51 5.30 -24.08 18.26
C ARG A 51 4.30 -24.53 17.21
N ARG A 52 3.88 -25.80 17.17
CA ARG A 52 2.91 -26.34 16.20
C ARG A 52 1.61 -25.53 16.07
N VAL A 53 1.09 -25.01 17.17
CA VAL A 53 -0.17 -24.23 17.21
C VAL A 53 0.01 -22.83 16.61
N TYR A 54 1.22 -22.27 16.65
CA TYR A 54 1.51 -20.92 16.16
C TYR A 54 2.08 -20.90 14.72
N LEU A 55 2.45 -22.05 14.15
CA LEU A 55 3.03 -22.11 12.79
C LEU A 55 2.09 -21.62 11.68
N PHE A 56 0.77 -21.66 11.90
CA PHE A 56 -0.23 -21.16 10.96
C PHE A 56 -0.84 -19.82 11.38
N VAL A 57 -0.25 -19.15 12.37
CA VAL A 57 -0.70 -17.85 12.88
C VAL A 57 0.43 -16.84 12.71
N PHE A 58 0.18 -15.79 11.92
CA PHE A 58 1.10 -14.67 11.82
C PHE A 58 0.63 -13.53 12.73
N ASP A 59 1.49 -13.11 13.66
CA ASP A 59 1.21 -12.01 14.57
C ASP A 59 1.73 -10.68 13.99
N PHE A 60 0.83 -9.90 13.39
CA PHE A 60 1.14 -8.57 12.88
C PHE A 60 1.48 -7.54 13.97
N ALA A 61 1.13 -7.81 15.23
CA ALA A 61 1.53 -6.95 16.35
C ALA A 61 2.95 -7.24 16.83
N ASN A 62 3.45 -8.47 16.63
CA ASN A 62 4.81 -8.89 16.96
C ASN A 62 5.49 -9.62 15.79
N PRO A 63 5.65 -8.96 14.63
CA PRO A 63 6.14 -9.63 13.42
C PRO A 63 7.66 -9.88 13.46
N PRO A 64 8.17 -10.84 12.68
CA PRO A 64 9.59 -10.96 12.43
C PRO A 64 10.13 -9.67 11.80
N ALA A 65 11.30 -9.20 12.25
CA ALA A 65 11.89 -7.95 11.77
C ALA A 65 12.11 -7.91 10.25
N ALA A 66 12.30 -9.07 9.61
CA ALA A 66 12.50 -9.18 8.16
C ALA A 66 11.27 -8.76 7.33
N GLY A 67 10.06 -8.86 7.90
CA GLY A 67 8.82 -8.45 7.25
C GLY A 67 8.44 -7.00 7.53
N VAL A 68 9.24 -6.25 8.31
CA VAL A 68 8.91 -4.88 8.73
C VAL A 68 9.68 -3.85 7.92
N THR A 69 8.95 -2.96 7.25
CA THR A 69 9.51 -1.76 6.60
C THR A 69 9.09 -0.53 7.40
N THR A 70 10.06 0.28 7.85
CA THR A 70 9.79 1.48 8.66
C THR A 70 10.32 2.71 7.97
N GLY A 71 9.47 3.74 7.85
CA GLY A 71 9.84 5.04 7.32
C GLY A 71 9.37 6.17 8.23
N ALA A 72 9.61 7.41 7.80
CA ALA A 72 9.24 8.58 8.59
C ALA A 72 7.72 8.78 8.73
N GLY A 73 6.93 8.24 7.80
CA GLY A 73 5.48 8.34 7.78
C GLY A 73 4.74 7.21 8.52
N GLY A 74 5.45 6.25 9.12
CA GLY A 74 4.83 5.03 9.69
C GLY A 74 5.62 3.75 9.38
N HIS A 75 4.92 2.62 9.32
CA HIS A 75 5.52 1.33 8.98
C HIS A 75 4.55 0.39 8.26
N LEU A 76 5.11 -0.61 7.58
CA LEU A 76 4.43 -1.74 6.98
C LEU A 76 4.95 -3.04 7.57
N VAL A 77 4.07 -4.04 7.59
CA VAL A 77 4.39 -5.42 7.91
C VAL A 77 3.88 -6.29 6.78
N LEU A 78 4.76 -7.03 6.10
CA LEU A 78 4.42 -7.96 5.04
C LEU A 78 4.66 -9.39 5.53
N ALA A 79 3.59 -10.18 5.63
CA ALA A 79 3.68 -11.63 5.78
C ALA A 79 3.77 -12.29 4.39
N SER A 80 4.95 -12.82 4.08
CA SER A 80 5.32 -13.49 2.83
C SER A 80 5.99 -14.84 3.10
N VAL A 81 6.34 -15.61 2.07
CA VAL A 81 7.11 -16.85 2.26
C VAL A 81 8.47 -16.64 2.94
N ALA A 82 9.03 -15.43 2.89
CA ALA A 82 10.35 -15.14 3.46
C ALA A 82 10.34 -15.10 5.00
N ASP A 83 9.23 -14.68 5.60
CA ASP A 83 9.07 -14.47 7.03
C ASP A 83 7.92 -15.28 7.64
N PHE A 84 7.09 -15.90 6.80
CA PHE A 84 6.03 -16.83 7.18
C PHE A 84 5.99 -18.06 6.24
N PRO A 85 6.88 -19.05 6.44
CA PRO A 85 7.03 -20.21 5.54
C PRO A 85 5.76 -21.06 5.37
N ALA A 86 4.80 -20.98 6.29
CA ALA A 86 3.50 -21.65 6.14
C ALA A 86 2.71 -21.21 4.90
N LEU A 87 3.07 -20.07 4.29
CA LEU A 87 2.49 -19.61 3.04
C LEU A 87 2.93 -20.44 1.82
N VAL A 88 4.03 -21.19 1.88
CA VAL A 88 4.56 -21.94 0.72
C VAL A 88 3.50 -22.85 0.08
N GLY A 89 3.20 -22.59 -1.19
CA GLY A 89 2.22 -23.32 -1.98
C GLY A 89 0.76 -22.91 -1.75
N ASN A 90 0.49 -21.77 -1.11
CA ASN A 90 -0.87 -21.24 -0.90
C ASN A 90 -1.17 -20.02 -1.80
N GLY A 91 -0.15 -19.40 -2.39
CA GLY A 91 -0.33 -18.31 -3.36
C GLY A 91 -0.94 -17.04 -2.76
N ILE A 92 -0.72 -16.76 -1.48
CA ILE A 92 -1.23 -15.57 -0.80
C ILE A 92 -0.16 -14.96 0.11
N ALA A 93 -0.13 -13.63 0.15
CA ALA A 93 0.58 -12.84 1.15
C ALA A 93 -0.37 -11.78 1.72
N ILE A 94 -0.09 -11.30 2.93
CA ILE A 94 -0.86 -10.23 3.57
C ILE A 94 0.10 -9.12 3.98
N ALA A 95 -0.21 -7.88 3.61
CA ALA A 95 0.46 -6.70 4.14
C ALA A 95 -0.46 -5.94 5.10
N ALA A 96 0.07 -5.40 6.18
CA ALA A 96 -0.61 -4.47 7.08
C ALA A 96 0.18 -3.16 7.13
N GLY A 97 -0.50 -2.05 6.84
CA GLY A 97 0.11 -0.71 6.82
C GLY A 97 -0.40 0.17 7.93
N PHE A 98 0.52 0.76 8.68
CA PHE A 98 0.28 1.62 9.83
C PHE A 98 0.86 3.00 9.53
N LEU A 99 0.05 3.86 8.91
CA LEU A 99 0.48 5.20 8.52
C LEU A 99 0.12 6.20 9.61
N GLY A 100 1.13 6.95 10.04
CA GLY A 100 0.93 8.11 10.90
C GLY A 100 0.20 9.24 10.17
N PRO A 101 -0.09 10.35 10.87
CA PRO A 101 -0.62 11.57 10.27
C PRO A 101 0.22 12.02 9.08
N CYS A 102 -0.42 12.30 7.94
CA CYS A 102 0.26 12.65 6.69
C CYS A 102 1.27 11.61 6.18
N GLY A 103 1.24 10.37 6.66
CA GLY A 103 2.07 9.28 6.17
C GLY A 103 1.64 8.77 4.80
N MET A 104 2.60 8.34 3.99
CA MET A 104 2.37 7.87 2.63
C MET A 104 3.20 6.62 2.36
N ASN A 105 2.54 5.51 2.02
CA ASN A 105 3.19 4.44 1.29
C ASN A 105 3.45 4.94 -0.14
N THR A 106 4.72 5.09 -0.48
CA THR A 106 5.16 5.85 -1.64
C THR A 106 4.76 5.15 -2.95
N PRO A 107 4.77 5.82 -4.11
CA PRO A 107 4.42 5.14 -5.37
C PRO A 107 5.27 3.89 -5.62
N HIS A 108 4.62 2.73 -5.72
CA HIS A 108 5.26 1.44 -5.92
C HIS A 108 4.41 0.50 -6.78
N THR A 109 4.92 -0.69 -7.07
CA THR A 109 4.20 -1.75 -7.78
C THR A 109 4.55 -3.13 -7.23
N HIS A 110 3.59 -4.05 -7.34
CA HIS A 110 3.77 -5.47 -7.07
C HIS A 110 3.93 -6.23 -8.41
N PRO A 111 5.15 -6.65 -8.77
CA PRO A 111 5.40 -7.31 -10.06
C PRO A 111 4.76 -8.69 -10.17
N ARG A 112 4.47 -9.35 -9.03
CA ARG A 112 3.97 -10.73 -8.99
C ARG A 112 2.59 -10.89 -8.34
N ALA A 113 1.94 -9.80 -7.90
CA ALA A 113 0.62 -9.88 -7.28
C ALA A 113 -0.30 -8.72 -7.64
N THR A 114 -1.59 -9.04 -7.77
CA THR A 114 -2.69 -8.10 -7.55
C THR A 114 -2.92 -7.95 -6.06
N GLU A 115 -3.18 -6.72 -5.63
CA GLU A 115 -3.48 -6.36 -4.26
C GLU A 115 -4.96 -5.98 -4.10
N PHE A 116 -5.57 -6.42 -3.01
CA PHE A 116 -6.88 -5.98 -2.57
C PHE A 116 -6.79 -5.42 -1.15
N LEU A 117 -6.78 -4.09 -1.06
CA LEU A 117 -6.60 -3.34 0.17
C LEU A 117 -7.93 -3.09 0.85
N TYR A 118 -8.01 -3.37 2.14
CA TYR A 118 -9.12 -3.11 3.04
C TYR A 118 -8.72 -2.08 4.11
N LEU A 119 -9.51 -1.03 4.29
CA LEU A 119 -9.24 0.00 5.29
C LEU A 119 -9.87 -0.35 6.65
N VAL A 120 -9.05 -0.48 7.69
CA VAL A 120 -9.48 -0.85 9.04
C VAL A 120 -10.01 0.36 9.82
N ASN A 121 -9.40 1.52 9.68
CA ASN A 121 -9.87 2.74 10.33
C ASN A 121 -9.55 4.03 9.55
N GLY A 122 -10.26 5.10 9.89
CA GLY A 122 -10.04 6.43 9.32
C GLY A 122 -10.43 6.55 7.85
N SER A 123 -9.60 7.25 7.08
CA SER A 123 -9.78 7.52 5.66
C SER A 123 -8.43 7.44 4.95
N LEU A 124 -8.39 6.85 3.76
CA LEU A 124 -7.15 6.63 3.02
C LEU A 124 -7.32 7.00 1.55
N THR A 125 -6.48 7.92 1.06
CA THR A 125 -6.43 8.24 -0.35
C THR A 125 -5.56 7.22 -1.06
N ASN A 126 -6.13 6.50 -2.02
CA ASN A 126 -5.46 5.50 -2.82
C ASN A 126 -5.44 5.99 -4.27
N GLY A 127 -4.26 5.99 -4.89
CA GLY A 127 -4.10 6.37 -6.29
C GLY A 127 -3.38 5.29 -7.08
N MET A 128 -3.75 5.11 -8.34
CA MET A 128 -3.08 4.16 -9.23
C MET A 128 -3.12 4.57 -10.70
N ILE A 129 -2.13 4.09 -11.44
CA ILE A 129 -2.13 4.00 -12.90
C ILE A 129 -1.80 2.56 -13.29
N THR A 130 -2.67 1.96 -14.12
CA THR A 130 -2.58 0.53 -14.44
C THR A 130 -1.56 0.25 -15.55
N GLU A 131 -1.49 1.12 -16.56
CA GLU A 131 -0.56 0.98 -17.70
C GLU A 131 -0.53 2.27 -18.54
N THR A 132 0.41 2.37 -19.48
CA THR A 132 0.51 3.48 -20.43
C THR A 132 -0.78 3.68 -21.21
N GLY A 133 -1.32 4.90 -21.20
CA GLY A 133 -2.57 5.24 -21.88
C GLY A 133 -3.82 5.02 -21.02
N SER A 134 -3.70 4.40 -19.84
CA SER A 134 -4.78 4.33 -18.87
C SER A 134 -5.00 5.68 -18.18
N ARG A 135 -6.25 5.95 -17.79
CA ARG A 135 -6.55 7.10 -16.92
C ARG A 135 -5.96 6.88 -15.54
N PHE A 136 -5.60 7.97 -14.87
CA PHE A 136 -5.33 7.94 -13.45
C PHE A 136 -6.62 7.62 -12.67
N ILE A 137 -6.49 6.79 -11.64
CA ILE A 137 -7.57 6.42 -10.73
C ILE A 137 -7.17 6.89 -9.35
N ILE A 138 -8.04 7.66 -8.68
CA ILE A 138 -7.87 8.09 -7.31
C ILE A 138 -9.18 7.92 -6.57
N ASN A 139 -9.15 7.29 -5.42
CA ASN A 139 -10.30 7.12 -4.55
C ASN A 139 -9.89 7.40 -3.11
N ASN A 140 -10.75 8.11 -2.39
CA ASN A 140 -10.66 8.17 -0.94
C ASN A 140 -11.60 7.10 -0.38
N ILE A 141 -11.04 6.10 0.30
CA ILE A 141 -11.81 5.06 0.96
C ILE A 141 -11.89 5.37 2.46
N THR A 142 -12.96 4.92 3.09
CA THR A 142 -13.24 5.05 4.53
C THR A 142 -13.31 3.67 5.17
N MET A 143 -13.35 3.61 6.50
CA MET A 143 -13.46 2.37 7.27
C MET A 143 -14.43 1.36 6.62
N ASP A 144 -14.00 0.10 6.57
CA ASP A 144 -14.71 -1.05 6.02
C ASP A 144 -14.95 -1.01 4.49
N GLN A 145 -14.21 -0.15 3.78
CA GLN A 145 -14.15 -0.15 2.31
C GLN A 145 -12.84 -0.76 1.82
N ALA A 146 -12.88 -1.27 0.59
CA ALA A 146 -11.74 -1.89 -0.06
C ALA A 146 -11.47 -1.32 -1.46
N MET A 147 -10.22 -1.38 -1.91
CA MET A 147 -9.78 -0.97 -3.23
C MET A 147 -8.94 -2.06 -3.89
N LEU A 148 -9.24 -2.35 -5.15
CA LEU A 148 -8.46 -3.23 -6.01
C LEU A 148 -7.30 -2.48 -6.64
N LEU A 149 -6.11 -3.07 -6.57
CA LEU A 149 -4.85 -2.58 -7.10
C LEU A 149 -4.26 -3.67 -8.01
N PRO A 150 -4.47 -3.59 -9.34
CA PRO A 150 -4.05 -4.64 -10.27
C PRO A 150 -2.55 -4.91 -10.26
N GLN A 151 -2.16 -6.15 -10.52
CA GLN A 151 -0.75 -6.55 -10.67
C GLN A 151 0.00 -5.63 -11.65
N GLY A 152 1.20 -5.19 -11.27
CA GLY A 152 2.03 -4.31 -12.09
C GLY A 152 1.60 -2.84 -12.10
N SER A 153 0.41 -2.48 -11.59
CA SER A 153 -0.01 -1.07 -11.52
C SER A 153 0.89 -0.27 -10.57
N ILE A 154 1.29 0.94 -10.99
CA ILE A 154 1.95 1.88 -10.08
C ILE A 154 0.87 2.51 -9.22
N HIS A 155 0.97 2.38 -7.91
CA HIS A 155 -0.02 2.87 -6.97
C HIS A 155 0.61 3.37 -5.67
N PHE A 156 -0.18 4.07 -4.86
CA PHE A 156 0.24 4.63 -3.57
C PHE A 156 -0.94 4.67 -2.60
N GLN A 157 -0.62 4.75 -1.31
CA GLN A 157 -1.59 5.00 -0.25
C GLN A 157 -1.14 6.20 0.58
N PHE A 158 -2.04 7.16 0.74
CA PHE A 158 -1.75 8.41 1.43
C PHE A 158 -2.80 8.67 2.51
N ASN A 159 -2.33 8.77 3.75
CA ASN A 159 -3.12 9.27 4.86
C ASN A 159 -3.17 10.80 4.80
N ASP A 160 -4.16 11.37 4.10
CA ASP A 160 -4.38 12.81 4.04
C ASP A 160 -5.07 13.37 5.30
N ASN A 161 -4.88 12.74 6.46
CA ASN A 161 -5.51 13.14 7.72
C ASN A 161 -4.45 13.38 8.82
N CYS A 162 -4.91 14.01 9.90
CA CYS A 162 -4.08 14.31 11.07
C CYS A 162 -4.09 13.20 12.13
N ASP A 163 -4.86 12.12 11.91
CA ASP A 163 -4.94 10.95 12.78
C ASP A 163 -4.30 9.73 12.08
N PRO A 164 -3.72 8.78 12.82
CA PRO A 164 -3.18 7.55 12.24
C PRO A 164 -4.23 6.67 11.57
N VAL A 165 -3.83 5.95 10.53
CA VAL A 165 -4.67 4.98 9.80
C VAL A 165 -3.97 3.63 9.66
N HIS A 166 -4.79 2.59 9.61
CA HIS A 166 -4.39 1.20 9.48
C HIS A 166 -5.18 0.55 8.36
N PHE A 167 -4.48 -0.14 7.46
CA PHE A 167 -5.07 -0.93 6.39
C PHE A 167 -4.45 -2.32 6.33
N VAL A 168 -5.18 -3.26 5.74
CA VAL A 168 -4.72 -4.63 5.47
C VAL A 168 -4.94 -4.94 4.00
N SER A 169 -3.95 -5.54 3.37
CA SER A 169 -3.93 -5.82 1.94
C SER A 169 -3.70 -7.29 1.70
N ALA A 170 -4.59 -7.92 0.94
CA ALA A 170 -4.42 -9.29 0.48
C ALA A 170 -3.79 -9.30 -0.91
N LEU A 171 -2.72 -10.08 -1.08
CA LEU A 171 -1.98 -10.20 -2.33
C LEU A 171 -2.08 -11.64 -2.85
N ASN A 172 -2.43 -11.82 -4.12
CA ASN A 172 -2.63 -13.14 -4.73
C ASN A 172 -1.33 -13.83 -5.18
N SER A 173 -0.24 -13.58 -4.46
CA SER A 173 1.03 -14.31 -4.53
C SER A 173 1.65 -14.32 -3.15
N GLU A 174 2.21 -15.46 -2.76
CA GLU A 174 2.97 -15.64 -1.52
C GLU A 174 4.36 -14.95 -1.55
N ASP A 175 4.79 -14.57 -2.76
CA ASP A 175 5.90 -13.66 -3.03
C ASP A 175 5.41 -12.55 -3.99
N PRO A 176 4.83 -11.46 -3.48
CA PRO A 176 4.28 -10.40 -4.33
C PRO A 176 5.36 -9.53 -4.98
N GLY A 177 6.52 -9.41 -4.31
CA GLY A 177 7.56 -8.43 -4.62
C GLY A 177 7.10 -6.99 -4.42
N VAL A 178 8.05 -6.08 -4.22
CA VAL A 178 7.80 -4.63 -4.19
C VAL A 178 8.85 -3.95 -5.04
N LEU A 179 8.43 -3.07 -5.95
CA LEU A 179 9.31 -2.16 -6.67
C LEU A 179 8.84 -0.73 -6.41
N LEU A 180 9.61 -0.01 -5.60
CA LEU A 180 9.38 1.41 -5.37
C LEU A 180 9.69 2.18 -6.66
N ALA A 181 8.76 2.99 -7.12
CA ALA A 181 8.82 3.58 -8.46
C ALA A 181 10.00 4.55 -8.62
N ALA A 182 10.25 5.39 -7.60
CA ALA A 182 11.33 6.38 -7.64
C ALA A 182 12.70 5.71 -7.52
N GLN A 183 12.90 4.87 -6.50
CA GLN A 183 14.14 4.15 -6.23
C GLN A 183 14.48 3.21 -7.40
N GLY A 184 13.47 2.56 -7.98
CA GLY A 184 13.61 1.73 -9.18
C GLY A 184 14.07 2.52 -10.40
N LEU A 185 13.43 3.67 -10.70
CA LEU A 185 13.81 4.52 -11.83
C LEU A 185 15.21 5.11 -11.65
N PHE A 186 15.51 5.68 -10.49
CA PHE A 186 16.80 6.34 -10.21
C PHE A 186 17.94 5.36 -9.85
N GLY A 187 17.62 4.07 -9.65
CA GLY A 187 18.60 2.99 -9.55
C GLY A 187 19.19 2.54 -10.89
N LEU A 188 18.58 2.95 -12.02
CA LEU A 188 19.11 2.73 -13.36
C LEU A 188 20.36 3.59 -13.62
N PRO A 189 21.18 3.28 -14.66
CA PRO A 189 22.33 4.11 -14.99
C PRO A 189 21.91 5.58 -15.19
N PRO A 190 22.55 6.56 -14.52
CA PRO A 190 22.09 7.95 -14.55
C PRO A 190 22.00 8.57 -15.95
N ALA A 191 22.85 8.14 -16.89
CA ALA A 191 22.78 8.59 -18.28
C ALA A 191 21.49 8.10 -18.99
N ILE A 192 20.99 6.91 -18.65
CA ILE A 192 19.72 6.38 -19.17
C ILE A 192 18.56 7.17 -18.59
N VAL A 193 18.56 7.39 -17.27
CA VAL A 193 17.52 8.19 -16.60
C VAL A 193 17.52 9.62 -17.12
N ALA A 194 18.69 10.24 -17.30
CA ALA A 194 18.80 11.59 -17.87
C ALA A 194 18.18 11.65 -19.27
N ALA A 195 18.47 10.66 -20.12
CA ALA A 195 17.84 10.55 -21.44
C ALA A 195 16.32 10.37 -21.36
N SER A 196 15.83 9.52 -20.45
CA SER A 196 14.40 9.29 -20.23
C SER A 196 13.66 10.54 -19.70
N LEU A 197 14.33 11.38 -18.93
CA LEU A 197 13.77 12.62 -18.37
C LEU A 197 13.94 13.84 -19.27
N GLY A 198 14.36 13.67 -20.53
CA GLY A 198 14.47 14.78 -21.48
C GLY A 198 15.84 15.49 -21.46
N GLN A 199 16.90 14.75 -21.18
CA GLN A 199 18.29 15.21 -21.16
C GLN A 199 18.59 16.24 -20.05
N ILE A 200 18.07 16.03 -18.83
CA ILE A 200 18.28 16.94 -17.70
C ILE A 200 19.72 16.95 -17.14
N GLY A 201 20.55 15.99 -17.55
CA GLY A 201 21.96 15.86 -17.12
C GLY A 201 22.19 14.73 -16.11
N VAL A 202 23.40 14.16 -16.13
CA VAL A 202 23.80 13.01 -15.31
C VAL A 202 23.97 13.41 -13.85
N GLU A 203 24.57 14.57 -13.61
CA GLU A 203 24.81 15.13 -12.29
C GLU A 203 23.49 15.51 -11.61
N GLU A 204 22.53 16.05 -12.36
CA GLU A 204 21.21 16.40 -11.87
C GLU A 204 20.45 15.15 -11.41
N VAL A 205 20.43 14.10 -12.24
CA VAL A 205 19.84 12.80 -11.88
C VAL A 205 20.53 12.23 -10.64
N ALA A 206 21.86 12.33 -10.56
CA ALA A 206 22.59 11.83 -9.41
C ALA A 206 22.24 12.62 -8.13
N GLY A 207 22.08 13.94 -8.21
CA GLY A 207 21.63 14.78 -7.11
C GLY A 207 20.22 14.43 -6.65
N LEU A 208 19.27 14.31 -7.58
CA LEU A 208 17.88 13.93 -7.28
C LEU A 208 17.81 12.56 -6.59
N ALA A 209 18.59 11.59 -7.04
CA ALA A 209 18.61 10.26 -6.43
C ALA A 209 18.95 10.30 -4.93
N THR A 210 19.80 11.24 -4.49
CA THR A 210 20.23 11.33 -3.08
C THR A 210 19.16 11.85 -2.12
N ILE A 211 18.12 12.52 -2.63
CA ILE A 211 17.06 13.12 -1.83
C ILE A 211 15.74 12.33 -1.88
N ILE A 212 15.71 11.19 -2.57
CA ILE A 212 14.55 10.31 -2.60
C ILE A 212 14.40 9.69 -1.20
N PRO A 213 13.27 9.90 -0.52
CA PRO A 213 13.03 9.33 0.81
C PRO A 213 12.88 7.81 0.72
N ASP A 214 13.10 7.12 1.84
CA ASP A 214 12.72 5.71 2.02
C ASP A 214 11.21 5.53 1.83
N ASP A 215 10.79 4.29 1.61
CA ASP A 215 9.37 3.99 1.62
C ASP A 215 8.75 4.33 2.97
N ILE A 216 7.44 4.54 2.95
CA ILE A 216 6.69 5.12 4.05
C ILE A 216 7.24 6.51 4.43
N ALA A 217 7.07 7.45 3.51
CA ALA A 217 7.48 8.83 3.65
C ALA A 217 6.36 9.71 4.22
N PHE A 218 6.67 10.97 4.54
CA PHE A 218 5.62 11.97 4.65
C PHE A 218 5.08 12.32 3.26
N GLY A 219 3.77 12.51 3.18
CA GLY A 219 3.05 12.85 1.96
C GLY A 219 3.08 14.34 1.64
N SER A 220 1.92 14.90 1.30
CA SER A 220 1.84 16.26 0.75
C SER A 220 2.20 17.36 1.76
N ALA A 221 2.85 18.41 1.28
CA ALA A 221 3.14 19.61 2.07
C ALA A 221 1.87 20.28 2.64
N GLU A 222 0.75 20.18 1.90
CA GLU A 222 -0.56 20.67 2.34
C GLU A 222 -1.07 19.93 3.59
N CYS A 223 -0.96 18.60 3.62
CA CYS A 223 -1.33 17.83 4.81
C CYS A 223 -0.45 18.19 6.00
N LEU A 224 0.87 18.26 5.79
CA LEU A 224 1.83 18.59 6.84
C LEU A 224 1.54 19.96 7.45
N ALA A 225 1.25 20.96 6.62
CA ALA A 225 0.86 22.29 7.09
C ALA A 225 -0.47 22.26 7.86
N ARG A 226 -1.49 21.56 7.33
CA ARG A 226 -2.80 21.42 7.98
C ARG A 226 -2.72 20.73 9.34
N CYS A 227 -1.86 19.73 9.47
CA CYS A 227 -1.69 18.95 10.69
C CYS A 227 -0.58 19.48 11.62
N GLY A 228 0.10 20.58 11.25
CA GLY A 228 1.16 21.18 12.06
C GLY A 228 2.40 20.29 12.22
N ILE A 229 2.70 19.45 11.22
CA ILE A 229 3.81 18.50 11.25
C ILE A 229 5.01 19.09 10.52
N ASN A 230 6.16 19.12 11.20
CA ASN A 230 7.44 19.39 10.55
C ASN A 230 8.13 18.05 10.23
N PRO A 231 8.24 17.67 8.94
CA PRO A 231 8.75 16.36 8.54
C PRO A 231 10.25 16.16 8.81
N GLY A 232 11.00 17.25 9.06
CA GLY A 232 12.45 17.20 9.17
C GLY A 232 13.11 16.62 7.92
N GLN A 233 14.33 16.10 8.07
CA GLN A 233 14.99 15.32 7.02
C GLN A 233 14.46 13.88 7.03
N GLN A 234 14.00 13.42 5.87
CA GLN A 234 13.57 12.03 5.67
C GLN A 234 14.78 11.09 5.55
N PRO A 235 14.69 9.85 6.03
CA PRO A 235 15.71 8.83 5.76
C PRO A 235 15.72 8.46 4.27
N THR A 236 16.88 8.03 3.76
CA THR A 236 17.12 7.75 2.33
C THR A 236 18.01 6.50 2.13
N ASN A 237 17.89 5.51 3.03
CA ASN A 237 18.68 4.29 3.05
C ASN A 237 18.25 3.23 2.02
N GLU A 238 17.03 3.30 1.48
CA GLU A 238 16.46 2.35 0.51
C GLU A 238 16.81 2.68 -0.94
N GLN A 239 17.76 3.59 -1.15
CA GLN A 239 18.33 3.85 -2.46
C GLN A 239 18.94 2.56 -3.03
N VAL A 240 18.52 2.16 -4.23
CA VAL A 240 19.11 1.02 -4.92
C VAL A 240 20.60 1.30 -5.14
N PRO A 241 21.52 0.51 -4.54
CA PRO A 241 22.94 0.76 -4.69
C PRO A 241 23.33 0.67 -6.16
N ARG A 242 24.16 1.61 -6.61
CA ARG A 242 24.77 1.53 -7.94
C ARG A 242 25.79 0.39 -7.95
N VAL A 243 25.33 -0.83 -8.22
CA VAL A 243 26.20 -1.98 -8.44
C VAL A 243 26.89 -1.86 -9.80
N SER A 244 28.11 -2.37 -9.93
CA SER A 244 28.90 -2.28 -11.18
C SER A 244 28.22 -2.91 -12.40
N GLY A 245 27.20 -3.77 -12.20
CA GLY A 245 26.35 -4.29 -13.26
C GLY A 245 25.31 -3.30 -13.82
N ASN A 246 24.97 -2.27 -13.03
CA ASN A 246 24.14 -1.12 -13.44
C ASN A 246 25.00 0.10 -13.82
N ALA A 247 26.29 0.08 -13.51
CA ALA A 247 27.25 0.99 -14.10
C ALA A 247 27.61 0.51 -15.51
N LEU A 248 27.84 1.44 -16.44
CA LEU A 248 28.41 1.10 -17.75
C LEU A 248 29.62 0.17 -17.55
N PRO A 249 29.71 -0.99 -18.24
CA PRO A 249 30.89 -1.83 -18.19
C PRO A 249 32.12 -0.99 -18.47
N SER A 250 33.17 -1.14 -17.66
CA SER A 250 34.43 -0.40 -17.81
C SER A 250 35.03 -0.50 -19.21
N ALA A 251 34.67 -1.56 -19.96
CA ALA A 251 35.10 -1.79 -21.34
C ALA A 251 34.37 -0.94 -22.40
N ILE A 252 33.23 -0.32 -22.09
CA ILE A 252 32.52 0.61 -23.00
C ILE A 252 33.08 2.03 -22.91
N MET A 253 33.78 2.38 -21.81
CA MET A 253 34.52 3.64 -21.69
C MET A 253 35.71 3.74 -22.67
N THR A 254 36.24 2.60 -23.15
CA THR A 254 37.36 2.57 -24.09
C THR A 254 36.96 2.51 -25.56
N ALA A 255 35.67 2.31 -25.89
CA ALA A 255 35.23 2.08 -27.27
C ALA A 255 34.02 2.90 -27.73
N SER A 256 33.49 3.81 -26.92
CA SER A 256 32.55 4.81 -27.41
C SER A 256 33.13 6.19 -27.19
N THR A 257 33.50 6.82 -28.31
CA THR A 257 33.68 8.27 -28.42
C THR A 257 32.33 8.95 -28.16
N TRP A 258 31.87 8.94 -26.91
CA TRP A 258 30.86 9.88 -26.45
C TRP A 258 31.62 11.02 -25.80
N SER A 259 31.97 12.01 -26.63
CA SER A 259 32.54 13.26 -26.15
C SER A 259 31.57 13.89 -25.14
N PRO A 260 32.02 14.32 -23.95
CA PRO A 260 31.23 15.08 -23.01
C PRO A 260 30.95 16.52 -23.48
N SER A 261 31.12 16.80 -24.78
CA SER A 261 30.84 18.09 -25.39
C SER A 261 29.37 18.22 -25.77
N ALA A 262 28.51 18.16 -24.76
CA ALA A 262 27.21 18.79 -24.81
C ALA A 262 26.93 19.46 -23.46
N THR A 263 27.85 20.33 -23.04
CA THR A 263 27.48 21.49 -22.22
C THR A 263 26.62 22.40 -23.10
N THR A 264 25.38 21.99 -23.36
CA THR A 264 24.37 22.97 -23.74
C THR A 264 23.95 23.64 -22.45
N SER A 265 24.65 24.71 -22.10
CA SER A 265 24.15 25.68 -21.14
C SER A 265 22.77 26.10 -21.62
N TYR A 266 21.71 25.61 -20.96
CA TYR A 266 20.40 26.23 -21.10
C TYR A 266 20.55 27.65 -20.55
N THR A 267 20.69 28.61 -21.45
CA THR A 267 20.45 30.01 -21.12
C THR A 267 19.01 30.11 -20.64
N ASN A 268 18.85 30.39 -19.35
CA ASN A 268 17.59 30.88 -18.80
C ASN A 268 17.14 32.11 -19.59
N GLN A 269 16.30 31.91 -20.60
CA GLN A 269 15.35 32.94 -20.96
C GLN A 269 14.36 33.02 -19.80
N SER A 270 14.65 33.97 -18.91
CA SER A 270 13.69 34.55 -17.97
C SER A 270 12.43 34.95 -18.73
N SER A 271 11.48 34.02 -18.85
CA SER A 271 10.08 34.35 -18.92
C SER A 271 9.54 34.14 -17.51
N ASN A 272 9.25 35.26 -16.84
CA ASN A 272 8.45 35.26 -15.62
C ASN A 272 7.07 34.69 -15.95
N GLN A 273 6.92 33.38 -15.85
CA GLN A 273 5.62 32.74 -15.67
C GLN A 273 5.74 31.75 -14.52
N SER A 274 5.55 32.26 -13.31
CA SER A 274 5.20 31.46 -12.15
C SER A 274 3.89 30.71 -12.45
N ARG A 275 4.00 29.46 -12.90
CA ARG A 275 2.86 28.52 -12.89
C ARG A 275 2.85 27.82 -11.54
N SER A 276 2.13 28.43 -10.61
CA SER A 276 1.60 27.78 -9.43
C SER A 276 0.76 26.57 -9.86
N ILE A 277 1.25 25.36 -9.59
CA ILE A 277 0.46 24.12 -9.65
C ILE A 277 -0.32 24.05 -8.33
N LEU A 278 -1.40 24.82 -8.23
CA LEU A 278 -2.36 24.79 -7.12
C LEU A 278 -3.67 25.42 -7.63
N GLY A 279 -4.76 24.65 -7.55
CA GLY A 279 -6.16 25.08 -7.52
C GLY A 279 -6.59 26.19 -8.47
N ALA A 280 -7.23 25.84 -9.59
CA ALA A 280 -8.05 26.78 -10.34
C ALA A 280 -9.30 27.15 -9.52
N VAL A 281 -9.19 28.23 -8.74
CA VAL A 281 -10.32 29.00 -8.23
C VAL A 281 -10.21 30.39 -8.85
N ALA A 282 -11.30 30.83 -9.47
CA ALA A 282 -11.41 32.12 -10.09
C ALA A 282 -11.16 33.25 -9.08
N ASP A 283 -10.44 34.29 -9.49
CA ASP A 283 -10.98 35.64 -9.30
C ASP A 283 -10.32 36.68 -10.20
N SER A 284 -11.19 37.50 -10.76
CA SER A 284 -10.91 38.68 -11.57
C SER A 284 -10.96 39.94 -10.70
N SER A 285 -9.91 40.75 -10.72
CA SER A 285 -9.94 42.16 -10.31
C SER A 285 -9.06 42.99 -11.26
N SER A 286 -9.64 43.64 -12.27
CA SER A 286 -10.25 44.99 -12.28
C SER A 286 -9.24 46.15 -12.21
N GLY A 287 -8.67 46.48 -13.37
CA GLY A 287 -8.16 47.82 -13.69
C GLY A 287 -9.25 48.62 -14.40
N SER A 288 -9.70 49.70 -13.77
CA SER A 288 -10.75 50.61 -14.24
C SER A 288 -10.30 51.47 -15.43
N SER A 289 -11.09 51.47 -16.51
CA SER A 289 -11.25 52.65 -17.37
C SER A 289 -12.55 52.57 -18.18
N ASN A 290 -13.49 53.45 -17.87
CA ASN A 290 -14.77 53.63 -18.54
C ASN A 290 -14.61 54.05 -20.01
N THR A 291 -15.01 53.19 -20.95
CA THR A 291 -15.45 53.60 -22.30
C THR A 291 -16.46 52.57 -22.82
N PRO A 292 -17.63 52.96 -23.39
CA PRO A 292 -18.61 52.00 -23.85
C PRO A 292 -18.13 51.34 -25.15
N SER A 293 -17.59 50.13 -25.06
CA SER A 293 -17.13 49.36 -26.21
C SER A 293 -18.31 48.64 -26.89
N ARG A 294 -18.50 48.97 -28.17
CA ARG A 294 -19.35 48.24 -29.11
C ARG A 294 -18.93 46.77 -29.14
N MET A 295 -19.81 45.87 -28.68
CA MET A 295 -19.54 44.42 -28.62
C MET A 295 -19.03 43.88 -29.96
N GLN A 296 -17.94 43.13 -29.90
CA GLN A 296 -17.35 42.48 -31.07
C GLN A 296 -18.24 41.29 -31.50
N PRO A 297 -18.35 40.97 -32.81
CA PRO A 297 -19.16 39.85 -33.30
C PRO A 297 -18.87 38.50 -32.62
N ILE A 298 -17.62 38.32 -32.17
CA ILE A 298 -17.17 37.12 -31.45
C ILE A 298 -17.78 37.02 -30.03
N GLU A 299 -17.99 38.14 -29.34
CA GLU A 299 -18.62 38.15 -28.02
C GLU A 299 -20.12 37.78 -28.12
N ILE A 300 -20.79 38.26 -29.16
CA ILE A 300 -22.19 37.90 -29.45
C ILE A 300 -22.30 36.39 -29.74
N ALA A 301 -21.36 35.84 -30.52
CA ALA A 301 -21.32 34.41 -30.82
C ALA A 301 -21.06 33.57 -29.56
N LEU A 302 -20.15 33.99 -28.68
CA LEU A 302 -19.87 33.31 -27.41
C LEU A 302 -21.08 33.35 -26.47
N ILE A 303 -21.74 34.50 -26.33
CA ILE A 303 -22.97 34.62 -25.51
C ILE A 303 -24.07 33.71 -26.05
N ALA A 304 -24.24 33.62 -27.37
CA ALA A 304 -25.22 32.74 -27.98
C ALA A 304 -24.93 31.25 -27.70
N VAL A 305 -23.66 30.82 -27.83
CA VAL A 305 -23.27 29.42 -27.57
C VAL A 305 -23.45 29.07 -26.09
N VAL A 306 -22.99 29.93 -25.18
CA VAL A 306 -23.15 29.72 -23.74
C VAL A 306 -24.62 29.74 -23.33
N GLY A 307 -25.44 30.61 -23.95
CA GLY A 307 -26.88 30.65 -23.74
C GLY A 307 -27.59 29.36 -24.17
N VAL A 308 -27.23 28.80 -25.32
CA VAL A 308 -27.79 27.52 -25.80
C VAL A 308 -27.37 26.35 -24.90
N MET A 309 -26.11 26.31 -24.47
CA MET A 309 -25.63 25.29 -23.53
C MET A 309 -26.33 25.40 -22.18
N GLY A 310 -26.47 26.61 -21.64
CA GLY A 310 -27.19 26.87 -20.39
C GLY A 310 -28.66 26.45 -20.45
N ALA A 311 -29.36 26.77 -21.54
CA ALA A 311 -30.73 26.32 -21.76
C ALA A 311 -30.83 24.79 -21.85
N GLY A 312 -29.86 24.13 -22.49
CA GLY A 312 -29.77 22.67 -22.55
C GLY A 312 -29.66 22.02 -21.15
N TYR A 313 -28.81 22.56 -20.28
CA TYR A 313 -28.67 22.06 -18.90
C TYR A 313 -29.94 22.25 -18.07
N ILE A 314 -30.68 23.36 -18.27
CA ILE A 314 -31.96 23.59 -17.60
C ILE A 314 -33.01 22.56 -18.03
N VAL A 315 -33.07 22.22 -19.32
CA VAL A 315 -33.99 21.18 -19.83
C VAL A 315 -33.63 19.81 -19.28
N ILE A 316 -32.34 19.45 -19.23
CA ILE A 316 -31.88 18.17 -18.65
C ILE A 316 -32.24 18.09 -17.16
N ALA A 317 -32.03 19.18 -16.41
CA ALA A 317 -32.41 19.24 -15.00
C ALA A 317 -33.93 19.09 -14.82
N ALA A 318 -34.75 19.77 -15.63
CA ALA A 318 -36.20 19.64 -15.59
C ALA A 318 -36.66 18.19 -15.87
N VAL A 319 -36.07 17.52 -16.87
CA VAL A 319 -36.37 16.11 -17.18
C VAL A 319 -35.94 15.18 -16.05
N PHE A 320 -34.79 15.43 -15.42
CA PHE A 320 -34.30 14.64 -14.29
C PHE A 320 -35.23 14.76 -13.07
N PHE A 321 -35.64 15.97 -12.71
CA PHE A 321 -36.55 16.19 -11.59
C PHE A 321 -37.97 15.69 -11.89
N TRP A 322 -38.44 15.79 -13.13
CA TRP A 322 -39.72 15.22 -13.55
C TRP A 322 -39.73 13.68 -13.49
N ARG A 323 -38.66 13.01 -13.97
CA ARG A 323 -38.50 11.55 -13.80
C ARG A 323 -38.43 11.15 -12.33
N ARG A 324 -37.73 11.91 -11.50
CA ARG A 324 -37.60 11.63 -10.06
C ARG A 324 -38.93 11.81 -9.32
N SER A 325 -39.77 12.77 -9.70
CA SER A 325 -41.09 12.95 -9.08
C SER A 325 -42.05 11.83 -9.44
N HIS A 326 -42.01 11.32 -10.68
CA HIS A 326 -42.83 10.20 -11.12
C HIS A 326 -42.38 8.83 -10.57
N GLN A 327 -41.13 8.69 -10.11
CA GLN A 327 -40.68 7.45 -9.45
C GLN A 327 -41.10 7.33 -7.97
N LYS A 328 -41.62 8.38 -7.34
CA LYS A 328 -42.04 8.34 -5.93
C LYS A 328 -43.37 7.59 -5.67
N HIS A 329 -44.10 7.17 -6.70
CA HIS A 329 -45.38 6.48 -6.53
C HIS A 329 -45.37 4.97 -6.79
N ASN A 330 -44.21 4.33 -6.99
CA ASN A 330 -44.15 2.88 -7.24
C ASN A 330 -42.98 2.17 -6.55
N ARG A 331 -42.95 2.21 -5.20
CA ARG A 331 -42.12 1.29 -4.40
C ARG A 331 -42.89 0.78 -3.18
N SER A 332 -43.76 -0.19 -3.39
CA SER A 332 -43.91 -1.31 -2.46
C SER A 332 -43.32 -2.53 -3.14
N TYR A 333 -42.05 -2.81 -2.88
CA TYR A 333 -41.46 -4.11 -3.20
C TYR A 333 -41.44 -4.91 -1.90
N VAL A 334 -42.48 -5.73 -1.72
CA VAL A 334 -42.51 -6.79 -0.72
C VAL A 334 -41.69 -7.94 -1.27
N ARG A 335 -40.63 -8.33 -0.55
CA ARG A 335 -39.78 -9.48 -0.88
C ARG A 335 -40.64 -10.76 -0.83
N PRO A 336 -40.64 -11.63 -1.87
CA PRO A 336 -41.31 -12.92 -1.80
C PRO A 336 -40.67 -13.80 -0.71
N GLY A 337 -41.52 -14.49 0.05
CA GLY A 337 -41.20 -15.06 1.34
C GLY A 337 -40.02 -16.04 1.39
N MET A 338 -39.11 -15.78 2.32
CA MET A 338 -38.38 -16.84 3.03
C MET A 338 -39.02 -16.99 4.41
N LYS A 339 -40.06 -17.84 4.50
CA LYS A 339 -40.49 -18.38 5.79
C LYS A 339 -39.55 -19.52 6.15
N GLY A 340 -38.88 -19.38 7.30
CA GLY A 340 -38.24 -20.48 8.01
C GLY A 340 -36.81 -20.79 7.59
N ARG A 341 -35.84 -20.11 8.21
CA ARG A 341 -34.57 -20.67 8.73
C ARG A 341 -33.81 -19.54 9.42
N ALA A 342 -33.76 -19.60 10.75
CA ALA A 342 -32.92 -18.72 11.56
C ALA A 342 -31.45 -19.07 11.31
N LEU A 343 -30.63 -18.05 11.05
CA LEU A 343 -29.17 -18.15 10.99
C LEU A 343 -28.56 -17.43 12.20
N VAL A 344 -28.94 -17.84 13.41
CA VAL A 344 -28.20 -17.63 14.66
C VAL A 344 -28.75 -18.68 15.65
N PRO A 345 -27.93 -19.50 16.36
CA PRO A 345 -28.43 -20.20 17.53
C PRO A 345 -28.57 -19.18 18.66
N SER A 346 -29.79 -18.75 18.98
CA SER A 346 -30.06 -18.15 20.29
C SER A 346 -30.07 -19.27 21.32
N PHE A 347 -29.22 -19.15 22.33
CA PHE A 347 -29.41 -19.89 23.57
C PHE A 347 -30.55 -19.23 24.31
N ASP A 348 -31.77 -19.75 24.12
CA ASP A 348 -32.89 -19.43 25.00
C ASP A 348 -33.04 -20.56 26.02
N THR A 349 -32.65 -20.22 27.24
CA THR A 349 -33.06 -20.91 28.46
C THR A 349 -34.53 -20.60 28.73
N ASP A 350 -35.43 -21.55 28.43
CA ASP A 350 -36.76 -21.55 29.05
C ASP A 350 -36.74 -22.50 30.24
N VAL A 351 -36.65 -21.90 31.43
CA VAL A 351 -36.95 -22.51 32.71
C VAL A 351 -38.43 -22.31 32.97
N SER A 352 -39.22 -23.37 32.89
CA SER A 352 -40.40 -23.56 33.74
C SER A 352 -40.69 -25.05 33.90
N ASP A 353 -40.03 -25.67 34.87
CA ASP A 353 -40.60 -26.81 35.59
C ASP A 353 -39.98 -26.85 37.00
N ASP A 354 -40.81 -26.56 38.00
CA ASP A 354 -40.50 -26.62 39.41
C ASP A 354 -40.13 -28.05 39.84
N LYS A 355 -38.84 -28.30 40.13
CA LYS A 355 -38.41 -29.30 41.12
C LYS A 355 -37.19 -28.81 41.89
N PRO A 356 -37.12 -28.99 43.23
CA PRO A 356 -35.96 -28.59 44.02
C PRO A 356 -34.75 -29.46 43.68
N TYR A 357 -33.59 -28.82 43.51
CA TYR A 357 -32.30 -29.44 43.22
C TYR A 357 -31.76 -30.21 44.44
N ASP A 358 -31.43 -31.49 44.25
CA ASP A 358 -30.77 -32.37 45.21
C ASP A 358 -29.26 -32.46 44.89
N PRO A 359 -28.36 -32.00 45.79
CA PRO A 359 -26.93 -31.94 45.52
C PRO A 359 -26.19 -33.29 45.69
N ALA A 360 -26.87 -34.42 45.86
CA ALA A 360 -26.23 -35.72 46.13
C ALA A 360 -25.89 -36.60 44.90
N ALA A 361 -26.17 -36.17 43.66
CA ALA A 361 -26.03 -37.05 42.48
C ALA A 361 -24.74 -36.85 41.63
N ALA A 362 -23.75 -36.09 42.12
CA ALA A 362 -22.48 -35.86 41.42
C ALA A 362 -21.30 -36.54 42.12
N SER A 363 -21.38 -37.84 42.35
CA SER A 363 -20.21 -38.67 42.67
C SER A 363 -20.49 -40.14 42.38
N GLU A 364 -20.47 -40.54 41.09
CA GLU A 364 -20.15 -41.91 40.68
C GLU A 364 -20.18 -42.02 39.15
N GLN A 365 -19.08 -41.64 38.49
CA GLN A 365 -18.72 -42.18 37.18
C GLN A 365 -17.21 -42.02 36.97
N SER A 366 -16.46 -42.66 37.86
CA SER A 366 -15.11 -43.12 37.60
C SER A 366 -15.08 -44.57 38.07
N LEU A 367 -14.84 -45.48 37.12
CA LEU A 367 -14.45 -46.89 37.23
C LEU A 367 -15.22 -47.73 36.19
N TYR A 368 -14.46 -48.61 35.53
CA TYR A 368 -14.86 -49.64 34.56
C TYR A 368 -14.86 -49.27 33.06
N SER A 369 -13.69 -49.40 32.43
CA SER A 369 -13.53 -50.20 31.20
C SER A 369 -12.06 -50.55 30.94
N HIS A 370 -11.57 -51.56 31.65
CA HIS A 370 -10.45 -52.41 31.24
C HIS A 370 -10.84 -53.84 31.61
N ALA A 371 -11.08 -54.69 30.60
CA ALA A 371 -10.62 -56.08 30.50
C ALA A 371 -11.49 -56.93 29.55
N HIS A 372 -10.79 -57.67 28.68
CA HIS A 372 -11.19 -58.85 27.86
C HIS A 372 -12.11 -58.58 26.65
N ALA A 373 -11.84 -59.09 25.44
CA ALA A 373 -11.05 -60.24 25.00
C ALA A 373 -10.35 -59.98 23.65
#